data_AF-A0A1B6LJJ3-F1
#
_entry.id   AF-A0A1B6LJJ3-F1
#
_cell.length_a   1.000
_cell.length_b   1.000
_cell.length_c   1.000
_cell.angle_alpha   90.00
_cell.angle_beta   90.00
_cell.angle_gamma   90.00
#
_symmetry.space_group_name_H-M   'P 1'
#
loop_
_entity.id
_entity.type
_entity.pdbx_description
1 polymer ?
#
loop_
_entity_poly.entity_id
_entity_poly.type
_entity_poly.pdbx_seq_one_letter_code
_entity_poly.pdbx_strand_id
1 'polypeptide(L)'
;MIKMLAPNEGSTNDSDNIAAVGEKSNDKAPLILRRRLIHGIAGIFGFKRNAGSSENGYVEFGTLGPETSNGRTLGTFAGVFSPVALSMFSALLFLRVGFIVGNAGLLVTLLQFGIAYGILLFTVASICAISTNGAVEGGGAYFMISRTLGPEFGGSIGTLFFLANLVSSALYIVGCSEGLVENFGPSGIMVRDGALVLPDSPWWRFFYCSMLNVLNLLVCLIGAGMFAKTSVVILATVCVSLGSTVISFIIQGPMEVVIPEGNELVQNSTHHVNGSYTGLLATTLQDNLYPDYGSDYTSNGSPVFFSTVFGVLFSGVTGIMAGANMSGELKDPAKNIPRGTLSAVGFTMVCYIVLS
;
A
#
# COMPACT_ATOMS: atom_id res chain seq x y z
N MET A 1 45.72 28.23 32.22
CA MET A 1 45.63 29.59 32.81
C MET A 1 46.71 30.45 32.18
N ILE A 2 46.40 31.10 31.06
CA ILE A 2 47.20 32.18 30.45
C ILE A 2 46.22 33.32 30.19
N LYS A 3 46.67 34.55 30.40
CA LYS A 3 45.82 35.73 30.64
C LYS A 3 46.28 36.86 29.73
N MET A 4 45.34 37.64 29.17
CA MET A 4 45.56 38.97 28.58
C MET A 4 46.43 38.99 27.29
N LEU A 5 46.32 39.96 26.36
CA LEU A 5 45.52 41.19 26.27
C LEU A 5 45.24 41.50 24.78
N ALA A 6 44.15 42.21 24.48
CA ALA A 6 43.95 42.88 23.18
C ALA A 6 44.58 44.29 23.20
N PRO A 7 44.73 44.93 22.03
CA PRO A 7 44.46 46.36 21.90
C PRO A 7 43.42 46.66 20.81
N ASN A 8 42.60 47.69 21.07
CA ASN A 8 41.65 48.28 20.12
C ASN A 8 42.23 49.58 19.49
N GLU A 9 41.46 50.12 18.53
CA GLU A 9 41.31 51.55 18.15
C GLU A 9 42.12 52.13 16.96
N GLY A 10 41.48 53.09 16.27
CA GLY A 10 42.00 53.87 15.13
C GLY A 10 41.38 53.49 13.78
N SER A 11 40.11 53.82 13.46
CA SER A 11 39.60 55.15 13.07
C SER A 11 40.25 55.75 11.81
N THR A 12 39.49 55.85 10.72
CA THR A 12 39.05 57.15 10.13
C THR A 12 37.98 56.92 9.05
N ASN A 13 37.08 57.89 8.89
CA ASN A 13 36.14 57.97 7.76
C ASN A 13 36.86 58.50 6.51
N ASP A 14 36.30 58.24 5.34
CA ASP A 14 36.24 59.23 4.27
C ASP A 14 34.85 59.21 3.63
N SER A 15 34.38 60.39 3.22
CA SER A 15 33.01 60.67 2.77
C SER A 15 32.97 60.98 1.26
N ASP A 16 31.87 61.60 0.81
CA ASP A 16 31.69 62.28 -0.48
C ASP A 16 31.38 61.36 -1.69
N ASN A 17 30.38 61.62 -2.56
CA ASN A 17 29.33 62.67 -2.62
C ASN A 17 28.12 62.11 -3.44
N ILE A 18 26.86 62.40 -3.10
CA ILE A 18 25.93 63.39 -3.73
C ILE A 18 25.89 63.24 -5.28
N ALA A 19 24.78 63.06 -6.03
CA ALA A 19 23.33 63.38 -5.92
C ALA A 19 22.50 62.47 -6.90
N ALA A 20 21.18 62.58 -7.19
CA ALA A 20 20.00 63.30 -6.65
C ALA A 20 18.65 62.78 -7.25
N VAL A 21 17.57 62.80 -6.44
CA VAL A 21 16.19 63.33 -6.68
C VAL A 21 15.33 62.90 -7.91
N GLY A 22 14.03 62.59 -7.64
CA GLY A 22 12.91 62.58 -8.61
C GLY A 22 12.01 61.33 -8.52
N GLU A 23 11.14 61.15 -7.51
CA GLU A 23 9.77 61.69 -7.34
C GLU A 23 8.65 60.70 -7.80
N LYS A 24 7.45 60.82 -7.19
CA LYS A 24 6.36 59.82 -7.17
C LYS A 24 5.37 59.96 -8.33
N SER A 25 4.74 58.86 -8.74
CA SER A 25 3.26 58.75 -8.69
C SER A 25 2.78 57.29 -8.73
N ASN A 26 1.60 57.05 -8.14
CA ASN A 26 0.79 55.85 -8.38
C ASN A 26 0.23 55.87 -9.80
N ASP A 27 -0.04 54.68 -10.34
CA ASP A 27 -1.34 54.43 -10.96
C ASP A 27 -1.86 53.03 -10.59
N LYS A 28 -3.18 52.89 -10.42
CA LYS A 28 -3.81 51.70 -9.81
C LYS A 28 -4.77 50.98 -10.75
N ALA A 29 -4.61 49.65 -10.78
CA ALA A 29 -5.64 48.63 -11.01
C ALA A 29 -6.22 48.51 -12.45
N PRO A 30 -6.96 47.41 -12.74
CA PRO A 30 -6.74 46.01 -12.34
C PRO A 30 -6.73 45.06 -13.56
N LEU A 31 -6.34 43.78 -13.39
CA LEU A 31 -6.92 42.62 -14.09
C LEU A 31 -6.32 41.28 -13.59
N ILE A 32 -6.63 40.93 -12.34
CA ILE A 32 -6.55 39.54 -11.85
C ILE A 32 -7.94 38.92 -12.09
N LEU A 33 -8.04 37.75 -12.74
CA LEU A 33 -8.83 36.57 -12.29
C LEU A 33 -8.89 35.37 -13.29
N ARG A 34 -7.78 34.91 -13.90
CA ARG A 34 -7.85 33.62 -14.66
C ARG A 34 -6.60 32.72 -14.78
N ARG A 35 -5.53 32.94 -14.00
CA ARG A 35 -4.28 32.14 -14.12
C ARG A 35 -3.83 31.33 -12.89
N ARG A 36 -4.55 31.39 -11.77
CA ARG A 36 -4.18 30.68 -10.52
C ARG A 36 -4.51 29.19 -10.50
N LEU A 37 -5.52 28.73 -11.24
CA LEU A 37 -5.98 27.33 -11.20
C LEU A 37 -5.02 26.35 -11.90
N ILE A 38 -4.36 26.78 -12.99
CA ILE A 38 -3.53 25.89 -13.82
C ILE A 38 -2.13 25.66 -13.22
N HIS A 39 -1.62 26.59 -12.40
CA HIS A 39 -0.33 26.42 -11.70
C HIS A 39 -0.40 25.47 -10.49
N GLY A 40 -1.59 25.13 -9.99
CA GLY A 40 -1.73 24.15 -8.91
C GLY A 40 -1.49 22.70 -9.34
N ILE A 41 -1.75 22.38 -10.62
CA ILE A 41 -1.66 21.01 -11.14
C ILE A 41 -0.25 20.71 -11.68
N ALA A 42 0.42 21.70 -12.28
CA ALA A 42 1.80 21.55 -12.77
C ALA A 42 2.85 21.30 -11.67
N GLY A 43 2.54 21.67 -10.41
CA GLY A 43 3.41 21.37 -9.25
C GLY A 43 3.37 19.90 -8.81
N ILE A 44 2.35 19.13 -9.20
CA ILE A 44 2.19 17.71 -8.85
C ILE A 44 2.99 16.82 -9.81
N PHE A 45 2.97 17.15 -11.11
CA PHE A 45 3.76 16.47 -12.13
C PHE A 45 5.03 17.28 -12.46
N GLY A 46 6.02 17.20 -11.57
CA GLY A 46 7.30 17.88 -11.69
C GLY A 46 8.18 17.39 -12.86
N PHE A 47 7.84 17.80 -14.08
CA PHE A 47 8.66 17.56 -15.28
C PHE A 47 9.77 18.62 -15.40
N LYS A 48 10.78 18.56 -14.50
CA LYS A 48 11.94 19.44 -14.59
C LYS A 48 12.95 18.85 -15.58
N ARG A 49 13.00 19.44 -16.77
CA ARG A 49 13.92 19.07 -17.86
C ARG A 49 15.33 19.51 -17.52
N ASN A 50 16.15 18.62 -16.95
CA ASN A 50 17.58 18.86 -16.77
C ASN A 50 18.31 18.72 -18.12
N ALA A 51 18.90 19.81 -18.61
CA ALA A 51 20.03 19.72 -19.53
C ALA A 51 21.25 19.24 -18.72
N GLY A 52 22.03 18.32 -19.28
CA GLY A 52 23.04 17.58 -18.51
C GLY A 52 24.48 18.08 -18.70
N SER A 53 25.37 17.47 -17.92
CA SER A 53 26.78 17.25 -18.26
C SER A 53 27.36 16.14 -17.39
N SER A 54 28.11 15.24 -18.02
CA SER A 54 29.25 14.43 -17.54
C SER A 54 29.82 14.76 -16.14
N GLU A 55 30.46 13.88 -15.36
CA GLU A 55 30.94 12.49 -15.49
C GLU A 55 31.99 12.36 -14.37
N ASN A 56 31.85 11.38 -13.47
CA ASN A 56 32.95 10.70 -12.76
C ASN A 56 32.36 9.82 -11.63
N GLY A 57 32.54 8.52 -11.76
CA GLY A 57 32.06 7.54 -10.77
C GLY A 57 33.10 7.27 -9.69
N TYR A 58 32.98 7.92 -8.55
CA TYR A 58 33.53 7.46 -7.27
C TYR A 58 32.52 7.78 -6.16
N VAL A 59 31.94 6.75 -5.55
CA VAL A 59 31.14 6.89 -4.31
C VAL A 59 32.08 6.75 -3.12
N GLU A 60 32.54 7.89 -2.61
CA GLU A 60 33.39 7.95 -1.42
C GLU A 60 32.57 7.63 -0.15
N PHE A 61 33.00 6.61 0.57
CA PHE A 61 32.26 6.08 1.73
C PHE A 61 32.68 6.81 3.00
N GLY A 62 31.87 7.78 3.43
CA GLY A 62 31.94 8.38 4.76
C GLY A 62 32.45 9.82 4.84
N THR A 63 31.55 10.77 4.57
CA THR A 63 31.71 12.16 5.05
C THR A 63 30.43 12.61 5.75
N LEU A 64 30.52 12.85 7.06
CA LEU A 64 29.45 13.45 7.87
C LEU A 64 29.38 14.96 7.57
N GLY A 65 28.58 15.35 6.59
CA GLY A 65 28.24 16.75 6.29
C GLY A 65 26.73 17.01 6.36
N PRO A 66 26.28 18.24 6.67
CA PRO A 66 24.86 18.57 6.85
C PRO A 66 24.06 18.69 5.53
N GLU A 67 24.56 18.15 4.42
CA GLU A 67 24.05 18.34 3.05
C GLU A 67 23.17 17.16 2.54
N THR A 68 22.68 16.29 3.43
CA THR A 68 21.79 15.16 3.06
C THR A 68 20.31 15.56 2.88
N SER A 69 20.03 16.84 2.59
CA SER A 69 18.66 17.36 2.44
C SER A 69 18.03 17.11 1.07
N ASN A 70 18.85 16.86 0.03
CA ASN A 70 18.39 16.69 -1.35
C ASN A 70 17.87 15.28 -1.71
N GLY A 71 18.07 14.27 -0.84
CA GLY A 71 17.57 12.90 -1.07
C GLY A 71 16.21 12.59 -0.43
N ARG A 72 15.93 13.14 0.75
CA ARG A 72 14.79 12.71 1.59
C ARG A 72 13.51 13.49 1.24
N THR A 73 12.77 13.02 0.24
CA THR A 73 11.62 13.77 -0.31
C THR A 73 10.26 13.40 0.28
N LEU A 74 10.10 12.20 0.83
CA LEU A 74 8.79 11.64 1.19
C LEU A 74 8.31 12.05 2.60
N GLY A 75 7.02 12.37 2.68
CA GLY A 75 6.30 12.61 3.94
C GLY A 75 5.56 11.37 4.46
N THR A 76 4.99 11.48 5.67
CA THR A 76 4.29 10.39 6.38
C THR A 76 3.24 9.67 5.53
N PHE A 77 2.44 10.43 4.76
CA PHE A 77 1.32 9.88 3.99
C PHE A 77 1.79 9.06 2.78
N ALA A 78 2.54 9.67 1.86
CA ALA A 78 2.98 9.03 0.63
C ALA A 78 4.10 7.98 0.85
N GLY A 79 4.97 8.16 1.85
CA GLY A 79 6.11 7.28 2.08
C GLY A 79 5.91 6.18 3.13
N VAL A 80 4.85 6.23 3.94
CA VAL A 80 4.56 5.19 4.96
C VAL A 80 3.11 4.73 4.88
N PHE A 81 2.15 5.62 5.09
CA PHE A 81 0.73 5.24 5.17
C PHE A 81 0.25 4.54 3.88
N SER A 82 0.50 5.14 2.71
CA SER A 82 0.02 4.58 1.44
C SER A 82 0.67 3.23 1.09
N PRO A 83 2.01 3.05 1.18
CA PRO A 83 2.64 1.74 1.00
C PRO A 83 2.18 0.67 2.00
N VAL A 84 2.00 1.02 3.28
CA VAL A 84 1.52 0.07 4.31
C VAL A 84 0.07 -0.31 4.06
N ALA A 85 -0.82 0.66 3.85
CA ALA A 85 -2.24 0.41 3.57
C ALA A 85 -2.41 -0.45 2.32
N LEU A 86 -1.63 -0.21 1.25
CA LEU A 86 -1.67 -1.05 0.05
C LEU A 86 -1.13 -2.46 0.26
N SER A 87 -0.08 -2.62 1.07
CA SER A 87 0.46 -3.96 1.36
C SER A 87 -0.46 -4.77 2.28
N MET A 88 -1.28 -4.10 3.09
CA MET A 88 -2.36 -4.69 3.89
C MET A 88 -3.68 -4.86 3.11
N PHE A 89 -3.90 -4.10 2.04
CA PHE A 89 -5.00 -4.33 1.10
C PHE A 89 -4.58 -5.31 0.00
N SER A 90 -4.35 -6.54 0.43
CA SER A 90 -4.11 -7.68 -0.46
C SER A 90 -5.32 -7.95 -1.38
N ALA A 91 -5.09 -8.62 -2.52
CA ALA A 91 -6.13 -9.15 -3.40
C ALA A 91 -7.18 -10.00 -2.65
N LEU A 92 -6.78 -10.60 -1.52
CA LEU A 92 -7.63 -11.36 -0.60
C LEU A 92 -8.81 -10.56 -0.03
N LEU A 93 -8.73 -9.22 0.00
CA LEU A 93 -9.86 -8.38 0.42
C LEU A 93 -11.07 -8.58 -0.51
N PHE A 94 -10.87 -8.50 -1.83
CA PHE A 94 -11.98 -8.63 -2.79
C PHE A 94 -12.31 -10.09 -3.09
N LEU A 95 -11.29 -10.97 -3.16
CA LEU A 95 -11.46 -12.36 -3.59
C LEU A 95 -11.78 -13.36 -2.47
N ARG A 96 -11.58 -13.02 -1.18
CA ARG A 96 -11.69 -13.99 -0.08
C ARG A 96 -12.48 -13.54 1.15
N VAL A 97 -12.86 -12.28 1.31
CA VAL A 97 -13.70 -11.86 2.46
C VAL A 97 -15.04 -12.61 2.46
N GLY A 98 -15.69 -12.79 1.30
CA GLY A 98 -16.92 -13.60 1.20
C GLY A 98 -16.72 -15.07 1.59
N PHE A 99 -15.59 -15.69 1.23
CA PHE A 99 -15.26 -17.06 1.65
C PHE A 99 -15.03 -17.17 3.18
N ILE A 100 -14.37 -16.16 3.76
CA ILE A 100 -14.10 -16.08 5.20
C ILE A 100 -15.42 -15.98 5.97
N VAL A 101 -16.25 -14.98 5.66
CA VAL A 101 -17.54 -14.75 6.33
C VAL A 101 -18.49 -15.92 6.11
N GLY A 102 -18.54 -16.50 4.91
CA GLY A 102 -19.42 -17.62 4.57
C GLY A 102 -19.14 -18.92 5.34
N ASN A 103 -17.87 -19.21 5.69
CA ASN A 103 -17.52 -20.42 6.44
C ASN A 103 -17.45 -20.20 7.96
N ALA A 104 -16.90 -19.06 8.39
CA ALA A 104 -16.74 -18.77 9.82
C ALA A 104 -17.97 -18.08 10.44
N GLY A 105 -18.89 -17.55 9.63
CA GLY A 105 -19.94 -16.65 10.08
C GLY A 105 -19.38 -15.30 10.54
N LEU A 106 -20.27 -14.32 10.71
CA LEU A 106 -19.87 -12.95 11.05
C LEU A 106 -19.12 -12.87 12.39
N LEU A 107 -19.63 -13.52 13.44
CA LEU A 107 -19.09 -13.39 14.80
C LEU A 107 -17.66 -13.94 14.91
N VAL A 108 -17.39 -15.12 14.33
CA VAL A 108 -16.06 -15.73 14.36
C VAL A 108 -15.10 -14.98 13.45
N THR A 109 -15.56 -14.43 12.33
CA THR A 109 -14.74 -13.55 11.46
C THR A 109 -14.28 -12.30 12.21
N LEU A 110 -15.18 -11.62 12.93
CA LEU A 110 -14.82 -10.46 13.77
C LEU A 110 -13.86 -10.85 14.90
N LEU A 111 -14.02 -12.03 15.51
CA LEU A 111 -13.07 -12.56 16.50
C LEU A 111 -11.69 -12.84 15.89
N GLN A 112 -11.63 -13.43 14.69
CA GLN A 112 -10.37 -13.68 13.97
C GLN A 112 -9.67 -12.37 13.61
N PHE A 113 -10.39 -11.34 13.15
CA PHE A 113 -9.82 -10.01 12.98
C PHE A 113 -9.31 -9.43 14.31
N GLY A 114 -10.04 -9.59 15.41
CA GLY A 114 -9.57 -9.17 16.74
C GLY A 114 -8.23 -9.81 17.14
N ILE A 115 -8.09 -11.13 16.92
CA ILE A 115 -6.84 -11.87 17.18
C ILE A 115 -5.72 -11.40 16.24
N ALA A 116 -5.99 -11.32 14.93
CA ALA A 116 -5.00 -10.94 13.93
C ALA A 116 -4.49 -9.50 14.12
N TYR A 117 -5.40 -8.54 14.29
CA TYR A 117 -5.05 -7.14 14.58
C TYR A 117 -4.39 -6.97 15.96
N GLY A 118 -4.70 -7.82 16.94
CA GLY A 118 -3.95 -7.89 18.20
C GLY A 118 -2.47 -8.21 17.98
N ILE A 119 -2.18 -9.28 17.22
CA ILE A 119 -0.80 -9.67 16.85
C ILE A 119 -0.11 -8.53 16.06
N LEU A 120 -0.81 -7.92 15.10
CA LEU A 120 -0.28 -6.80 14.32
C LEU A 120 0.03 -5.57 15.18
N LEU A 121 -0.83 -5.21 16.14
CA LEU A 121 -0.60 -4.07 17.03
C LEU A 121 0.63 -4.27 17.92
N PHE A 122 0.83 -5.47 18.48
CA PHE A 122 2.08 -5.79 19.20
C PHE A 122 3.31 -5.71 18.26
N THR A 123 3.20 -6.25 17.05
CA THR A 123 4.31 -6.20 16.08
C THR A 123 4.65 -4.77 15.65
N VAL A 124 3.63 -3.94 15.40
CA VAL A 124 3.79 -2.52 15.07
C VAL A 124 4.35 -1.74 16.24
N ALA A 125 3.92 -1.99 17.48
CA ALA A 125 4.50 -1.36 18.67
C ALA A 125 6.01 -1.64 18.79
N SER A 126 6.45 -2.87 18.51
CA SER A 126 7.87 -3.23 18.45
C SER A 126 8.62 -2.51 17.33
N ILE A 127 8.06 -2.45 16.12
CA ILE A 127 8.65 -1.70 14.98
C ILE A 127 8.74 -0.20 15.30
N CYS A 128 7.70 0.37 15.94
CA CYS A 128 7.71 1.75 16.40
C CYS A 128 8.88 2.00 17.36
N ALA A 129 9.02 1.17 18.40
CA ALA A 129 10.10 1.28 19.38
C ALA A 129 11.49 1.20 18.72
N ILE A 130 11.68 0.23 17.81
CA ILE A 130 12.89 0.08 16.99
C ILE A 130 13.16 1.36 16.17
N SER A 131 12.16 1.87 15.45
CA SER A 131 12.29 3.07 14.61
C SER A 131 12.54 4.37 15.39
N THR A 132 12.22 4.40 16.69
CA THR A 132 12.52 5.54 17.58
C THR A 132 13.88 5.42 18.28
N ASN A 133 14.56 4.27 18.21
CA ASN A 133 15.80 4.02 18.93
C ASN A 133 17.02 4.19 18.02
N GLY A 134 17.68 5.35 18.11
CA GLY A 134 18.90 5.69 17.37
C GLY A 134 18.65 6.44 16.06
N ALA A 135 19.75 6.74 15.35
CA ALA A 135 19.69 7.42 14.06
C ALA A 135 19.26 6.44 12.96
N VAL A 136 18.01 6.58 12.49
CA VAL A 136 17.51 5.84 11.32
C VAL A 136 18.09 6.43 10.04
N GLU A 137 19.30 6.00 9.73
CA GLU A 137 19.96 6.16 8.43
C GLU A 137 19.22 5.33 7.35
N GLY A 138 19.46 5.64 6.08
CA GLY A 138 18.53 5.32 5.00
C GLY A 138 18.53 3.91 4.43
N GLY A 139 18.84 2.87 5.22
CA GLY A 139 19.02 1.50 4.75
C GLY A 139 17.76 0.60 4.75
N GLY A 140 16.54 1.15 4.84
CA GLY A 140 15.29 0.37 4.89
C GLY A 140 15.05 -0.33 6.23
N ALA A 141 14.17 -1.34 6.24
CA ALA A 141 13.79 -2.05 7.47
C ALA A 141 14.90 -2.96 8.00
N TYR A 142 15.61 -3.68 7.13
CA TYR A 142 16.70 -4.58 7.53
C TYR A 142 17.80 -3.83 8.29
N PHE A 143 18.30 -2.73 7.73
CA PHE A 143 19.36 -1.91 8.35
C PHE A 143 18.94 -1.36 9.72
N MET A 144 17.68 -0.92 9.84
CA MET A 144 17.11 -0.44 11.09
C MET A 144 17.14 -1.53 12.16
N ILE A 145 16.62 -2.73 11.84
CA ILE A 145 16.54 -3.87 12.77
C ILE A 145 17.94 -4.36 13.15
N SER A 146 18.86 -4.53 12.18
CA SER A 146 20.21 -5.04 12.43
C SER A 146 21.06 -4.10 13.29
N ARG A 147 20.80 -2.79 13.23
CA ARG A 147 21.49 -1.80 14.07
C ARG A 147 20.95 -1.76 15.50
N THR A 148 19.64 -1.95 15.69
CA THR A 148 19.03 -1.89 17.04
C THR A 148 19.10 -3.21 17.81
N LEU A 149 19.03 -4.35 17.12
CA LEU A 149 19.02 -5.69 17.74
C LEU A 149 20.35 -6.46 17.54
N GLY A 150 21.28 -5.92 16.76
CA GLY A 150 22.53 -6.59 16.40
C GLY A 150 22.43 -7.46 15.14
N PRO A 151 23.58 -7.87 14.57
CA PRO A 151 23.65 -8.53 13.28
C PRO A 151 23.03 -9.95 13.26
N GLU A 152 23.08 -10.69 14.38
CA GLU A 152 22.54 -12.05 14.46
C GLU A 152 21.00 -12.06 14.34
N PHE A 153 20.34 -11.19 15.10
CA PHE A 153 18.89 -10.99 15.01
C PHE A 153 18.50 -10.34 13.68
N GLY A 154 19.25 -9.33 13.23
CA GLY A 154 19.03 -8.67 11.95
C GLY A 154 19.09 -9.64 10.77
N GLY A 155 20.11 -10.49 10.70
CA GLY A 155 20.27 -11.51 9.67
C GLY A 155 19.14 -12.53 9.67
N SER A 156 18.80 -13.07 10.84
CA SER A 156 17.76 -14.09 11.01
C SER A 156 16.36 -13.57 10.67
N ILE A 157 16.01 -12.36 11.12
CA ILE A 157 14.73 -11.72 10.79
C ILE A 157 14.71 -11.31 9.32
N GLY A 158 15.84 -10.84 8.78
CA GLY A 158 15.98 -10.42 7.39
C GLY A 158 15.78 -11.54 6.37
N THR A 159 16.33 -12.74 6.61
CA THR A 159 16.14 -13.89 5.71
C THR A 159 14.71 -14.41 5.72
N LEU A 160 14.07 -14.48 6.89
CA LEU A 160 12.65 -14.80 7.02
C LEU A 160 11.76 -13.77 6.30
N PHE A 161 12.05 -12.48 6.46
CA PHE A 161 11.31 -11.41 5.79
C PHE A 161 11.50 -11.42 4.27
N PHE A 162 12.71 -11.72 3.78
CA PHE A 162 12.97 -11.90 2.35
C PHE A 162 12.13 -13.05 1.76
N LEU A 163 12.14 -14.22 2.41
CA LEU A 163 11.34 -15.37 1.96
C LEU A 163 9.84 -15.08 2.01
N ALA A 164 9.35 -14.41 3.06
CA ALA A 164 7.96 -14.01 3.19
C ALA A 164 7.53 -13.05 2.05
N ASN A 165 8.36 -12.06 1.71
CA ASN A 165 8.08 -11.15 0.60
C ASN A 165 8.11 -11.85 -0.76
N LEU A 166 8.97 -12.86 -0.96
CA LEU A 166 9.02 -13.67 -2.18
C LEU A 166 7.70 -14.44 -2.38
N VAL A 167 7.22 -15.13 -1.34
CA VAL A 167 5.96 -15.88 -1.38
C VAL A 167 4.75 -14.94 -1.49
N SER A 168 4.77 -13.80 -0.79
CA SER A 168 3.72 -12.78 -0.87
C SER A 168 3.60 -12.17 -2.27
N SER A 169 4.73 -11.89 -2.95
CA SER A 169 4.75 -11.45 -4.35
C SER A 169 4.06 -12.46 -5.28
N ALA A 170 4.36 -13.76 -5.11
CA ALA A 170 3.69 -14.82 -5.86
C ALA A 170 2.17 -14.87 -5.59
N LEU A 171 1.75 -14.70 -4.33
CA LEU A 171 0.33 -14.65 -3.95
C LEU A 171 -0.41 -13.48 -4.62
N TYR A 172 0.20 -12.29 -4.69
CA TYR A 172 -0.41 -11.14 -5.38
C TYR A 172 -0.53 -11.35 -6.89
N ILE A 173 0.45 -11.99 -7.53
CA ILE A 173 0.40 -12.33 -8.95
C ILE A 173 -0.70 -13.36 -9.23
N VAL A 174 -0.84 -14.38 -8.38
CA VAL A 174 -1.93 -15.38 -8.49
C VAL A 174 -3.29 -14.74 -8.28
N GLY A 175 -3.47 -13.88 -7.27
CA GLY A 175 -4.73 -13.17 -7.07
C GLY A 175 -5.09 -12.25 -8.23
N CYS A 176 -4.09 -11.64 -8.88
CA CYS A 176 -4.31 -10.82 -10.08
C CYS A 176 -4.72 -11.65 -11.30
N SER A 177 -4.10 -12.83 -11.52
CA SER A 177 -4.46 -13.70 -12.64
C SER A 177 -5.81 -14.41 -12.42
N GLU A 178 -6.14 -14.74 -11.17
CA GLU A 178 -7.45 -15.27 -10.78
C GLU A 178 -8.57 -14.25 -11.09
N GLY A 179 -8.45 -13.01 -10.59
CA GLY A 179 -9.42 -11.96 -10.90
C GLY A 179 -9.51 -11.63 -12.40
N LEU A 180 -8.43 -11.79 -13.18
CA LEU A 180 -8.46 -11.66 -14.63
C LEU A 180 -9.30 -12.77 -15.29
N VAL A 181 -9.09 -14.03 -14.89
CA VAL A 181 -9.83 -15.18 -15.43
C VAL A 181 -11.29 -15.17 -14.99
N GLU A 182 -11.61 -14.75 -13.77
CA GLU A 182 -13.00 -14.62 -13.29
C GLU A 182 -13.80 -13.55 -14.06
N ASN A 183 -13.16 -12.46 -14.49
CA ASN A 183 -13.85 -11.36 -15.19
C ASN A 183 -13.94 -11.56 -16.71
N PHE A 184 -12.93 -12.17 -17.33
CA PHE A 184 -12.80 -12.32 -18.79
C PHE A 184 -12.80 -13.78 -19.30
N GLY A 185 -12.93 -14.76 -18.41
CA GLY A 185 -13.05 -16.18 -18.77
C GLY A 185 -14.45 -16.58 -19.27
N PRO A 186 -14.68 -17.85 -19.63
CA PRO A 186 -15.90 -18.29 -20.30
C PRO A 186 -17.21 -18.02 -19.54
N SER A 187 -17.13 -18.03 -18.20
CA SER A 187 -18.22 -17.74 -17.26
C SER A 187 -18.21 -16.30 -16.72
N GLY A 188 -17.34 -15.44 -17.25
CA GLY A 188 -17.08 -14.09 -16.75
C GLY A 188 -18.16 -13.07 -17.09
N ILE A 189 -18.37 -12.11 -16.19
CA ILE A 189 -19.46 -11.11 -16.25
C ILE A 189 -19.40 -10.28 -17.56
N MET A 190 -18.20 -9.99 -18.09
CA MET A 190 -18.04 -9.20 -19.33
C MET A 190 -18.17 -10.00 -20.64
N VAL A 191 -18.21 -11.33 -20.59
CA VAL A 191 -18.29 -12.18 -21.80
C VAL A 191 -19.71 -12.24 -22.37
N ARG A 192 -20.73 -11.82 -21.61
CA ARG A 192 -22.14 -11.83 -22.01
C ARG A 192 -22.45 -11.01 -23.28
N ASP A 193 -21.60 -10.05 -23.62
CA ASP A 193 -21.72 -9.18 -24.81
C ASP A 193 -20.76 -9.58 -25.97
N GLY A 194 -20.21 -10.80 -25.96
CA GLY A 194 -19.46 -11.35 -27.10
C GLY A 194 -18.02 -10.86 -27.25
N ALA A 195 -17.44 -10.31 -26.17
CA ALA A 195 -16.04 -9.92 -26.11
C ALA A 195 -15.11 -11.11 -25.78
N LEU A 196 -13.83 -10.96 -26.16
CA LEU A 196 -12.71 -11.90 -26.01
C LEU A 196 -12.81 -12.87 -24.81
N VAL A 197 -13.15 -14.13 -25.08
CA VAL A 197 -13.08 -15.21 -24.09
C VAL A 197 -11.62 -15.56 -23.83
N LEU A 198 -11.12 -15.32 -22.61
CA LEU A 198 -9.84 -15.89 -22.19
C LEU A 198 -10.01 -17.41 -22.00
N PRO A 199 -9.17 -18.25 -22.62
CA PRO A 199 -9.21 -19.69 -22.37
C PRO A 199 -8.78 -19.98 -20.94
N ASP A 200 -9.65 -20.67 -20.18
CA ASP A 200 -9.28 -21.21 -18.89
C ASP A 200 -8.66 -22.60 -19.06
N SER A 201 -7.41 -22.72 -18.60
CA SER A 201 -6.63 -23.94 -18.58
C SER A 201 -5.46 -23.75 -17.61
N PRO A 202 -5.00 -24.77 -16.88
CA PRO A 202 -3.86 -24.63 -15.98
C PRO A 202 -2.60 -24.04 -16.66
N TRP A 203 -2.35 -24.40 -17.91
CA TRP A 203 -1.24 -23.85 -18.72
C TRP A 203 -1.44 -22.38 -19.09
N TRP A 204 -2.67 -21.95 -19.38
CA TRP A 204 -3.00 -20.55 -19.63
C TRP A 204 -2.88 -19.71 -18.35
N ARG A 205 -3.35 -20.22 -17.21
CA ARG A 205 -3.15 -19.57 -15.88
C ARG A 205 -1.66 -19.41 -15.56
N PHE A 206 -0.83 -20.44 -15.81
CA PHE A 206 0.62 -20.34 -15.69
C PHE A 206 1.24 -19.29 -16.62
N PHE A 207 0.77 -19.19 -17.87
CA PHE A 207 1.21 -18.18 -18.82
C PHE A 207 0.85 -16.76 -18.36
N TYR A 208 -0.38 -16.52 -17.88
CA TYR A 208 -0.80 -15.21 -17.35
C TYR A 208 0.04 -14.81 -16.13
N CYS A 209 0.26 -15.71 -15.16
CA CYS A 209 1.15 -15.45 -14.02
C CYS A 209 2.58 -15.11 -14.46
N SER A 210 3.12 -15.84 -15.43
CA SER A 210 4.46 -15.60 -15.97
C SER A 210 4.57 -14.24 -16.66
N MET A 211 3.56 -13.86 -17.47
CA MET A 211 3.49 -12.57 -18.14
C MET A 211 3.38 -11.41 -17.14
N LEU A 212 2.51 -11.52 -16.13
CA LEU A 212 2.37 -10.53 -15.06
C LEU A 212 3.67 -10.37 -14.26
N ASN A 213 4.40 -11.45 -14.00
CA ASN A 213 5.69 -11.39 -13.31
C ASN A 213 6.77 -10.67 -14.16
N VAL A 214 6.81 -10.91 -15.47
CA VAL A 214 7.71 -10.18 -16.39
C VAL A 214 7.33 -8.69 -16.45
N LEU A 215 6.04 -8.35 -16.46
CA LEU A 215 5.59 -6.96 -16.39
C LEU A 215 6.01 -6.29 -15.07
N ASN A 216 5.84 -6.99 -13.94
CA ASN A 216 6.27 -6.52 -12.63
C ASN A 216 7.80 -6.27 -12.60
N LEU A 217 8.60 -7.18 -13.16
CA LEU A 217 10.04 -6.99 -13.32
C LEU A 217 10.38 -5.73 -14.13
N LEU A 218 9.70 -5.51 -15.26
CA LEU A 218 9.89 -4.29 -16.08
C LEU A 218 9.54 -3.02 -15.31
N VAL A 219 8.47 -3.03 -14.50
CA VAL A 219 8.09 -1.89 -13.64
C VAL A 219 9.14 -1.65 -12.55
N CYS A 220 9.67 -2.70 -11.92
CA CYS A 220 10.74 -2.58 -10.93
C CYS A 220 12.03 -1.94 -11.51
N LEU A 221 12.36 -2.19 -12.77
CA LEU A 221 13.52 -1.59 -13.45
C LEU A 221 13.39 -0.07 -13.70
N ILE A 222 12.18 0.50 -13.65
CA ILE A 222 11.94 1.95 -13.80
C ILE A 222 12.36 2.74 -12.54
N GLY A 223 12.45 2.07 -11.39
CA GLY A 223 13.06 2.61 -10.16
C GLY A 223 12.09 3.11 -9.08
N ALA A 224 12.56 3.08 -7.83
CA ALA A 224 11.75 3.25 -6.62
C ALA A 224 11.10 4.64 -6.45
N GLY A 225 11.70 5.71 -6.99
CA GLY A 225 11.17 7.08 -6.87
C GLY A 225 9.82 7.30 -7.58
N MET A 226 9.50 6.47 -8.57
CA MET A 226 8.18 6.45 -9.20
C MET A 226 7.17 5.64 -8.37
N PHE A 227 7.60 4.53 -7.77
CA PHE A 227 6.74 3.63 -6.99
C PHE A 227 5.93 4.37 -5.91
N ALA A 228 6.58 5.13 -5.02
CA ALA A 228 5.90 5.85 -3.94
C ALA A 228 4.88 6.91 -4.42
N LYS A 229 5.08 7.49 -5.60
CA LYS A 229 4.12 8.43 -6.20
C LYS A 229 2.92 7.68 -6.78
N THR A 230 3.18 6.56 -7.47
CA THR A 230 2.14 5.68 -8.03
C THR A 230 1.32 5.00 -6.93
N SER A 231 1.92 4.65 -5.78
CA SER A 231 1.20 4.08 -4.62
C SER A 231 0.03 4.96 -4.16
N VAL A 232 0.17 6.29 -4.19
CA VAL A 232 -0.94 7.18 -3.80
C VAL A 232 -2.10 7.10 -4.81
N VAL A 233 -1.81 6.93 -6.10
CA VAL A 233 -2.82 6.75 -7.15
C VAL A 233 -3.50 5.38 -7.01
N ILE A 234 -2.74 4.31 -6.79
CA ILE A 234 -3.28 2.96 -6.57
C ILE A 234 -4.17 2.94 -5.32
N LEU A 235 -3.74 3.57 -4.22
CA LEU A 235 -4.55 3.69 -3.02
C LEU A 235 -5.85 4.46 -3.27
N ALA A 236 -5.81 5.55 -4.04
CA ALA A 236 -7.02 6.28 -4.41
C ALA A 236 -8.00 5.39 -5.20
N THR A 237 -7.51 4.61 -6.16
CA THR A 237 -8.32 3.64 -6.91
C THR A 237 -8.92 2.56 -5.99
N VAL A 238 -8.14 2.00 -5.06
CA VAL A 238 -8.62 1.01 -4.08
C VAL A 238 -9.67 1.62 -3.14
N CYS A 239 -9.47 2.85 -2.65
CA CYS A 239 -10.47 3.55 -1.84
C CYS A 239 -11.78 3.81 -2.62
N VAL A 240 -11.69 4.08 -3.93
CA VAL A 240 -12.87 4.24 -4.80
C VAL A 240 -13.59 2.90 -5.01
N SER A 241 -12.87 1.79 -5.26
CA SER A 241 -13.51 0.48 -5.40
C SER A 241 -14.13 0.01 -4.08
N LEU A 242 -13.44 0.18 -2.94
CA LEU A 242 -13.98 -0.07 -1.59
C LEU A 242 -15.26 0.74 -1.34
N GLY A 243 -15.24 2.05 -1.61
CA GLY A 243 -16.42 2.90 -1.48
C GLY A 243 -17.57 2.45 -2.37
N SER A 244 -17.27 2.04 -3.61
CA SER A 244 -18.24 1.48 -4.54
C SER A 244 -18.88 0.18 -4.00
N THR A 245 -18.08 -0.75 -3.46
CA THR A 245 -18.58 -2.00 -2.84
C THR A 245 -19.53 -1.72 -1.68
N VAL A 246 -19.17 -0.83 -0.76
CA VAL A 246 -20.01 -0.47 0.40
C VAL A 246 -21.31 0.21 -0.05
N ILE A 247 -21.25 1.09 -1.06
CA ILE A 247 -22.44 1.72 -1.64
C ILE A 247 -23.35 0.68 -2.33
N SER A 248 -22.75 -0.28 -3.06
CA SER A 248 -23.50 -1.35 -3.71
C SER A 248 -24.29 -2.21 -2.72
N PHE A 249 -23.75 -2.51 -1.53
CA PHE A 249 -24.50 -3.24 -0.50
C PHE A 249 -25.77 -2.51 -0.01
N ILE A 250 -25.84 -1.18 -0.14
CA ILE A 250 -26.99 -0.37 0.29
C ILE A 250 -28.00 -0.17 -0.86
N ILE A 251 -27.51 -0.05 -2.10
CA ILE A 251 -28.34 0.29 -3.27
C ILE A 251 -28.84 -0.95 -4.03
N GLN A 252 -28.05 -2.02 -4.08
CA GLN A 252 -28.36 -3.19 -4.89
C GLN A 252 -29.49 -4.00 -4.23
N GLY A 253 -30.60 -4.14 -4.96
CA GLY A 253 -31.72 -5.01 -4.56
C GLY A 253 -31.37 -6.50 -4.64
N PRO A 254 -32.32 -7.38 -4.28
CA PRO A 254 -32.10 -8.82 -4.37
C PRO A 254 -31.82 -9.25 -5.82
N MET A 255 -30.80 -10.08 -6.01
CA MET A 255 -30.37 -10.56 -7.33
C MET A 255 -29.93 -12.02 -7.26
N GLU A 256 -30.16 -12.77 -8.34
CA GLU A 256 -29.61 -14.11 -8.46
C GLU A 256 -28.15 -14.05 -8.92
N VAL A 257 -27.29 -14.77 -8.21
CA VAL A 257 -25.85 -14.89 -8.47
C VAL A 257 -25.60 -16.30 -8.99
N VAL A 258 -25.05 -16.41 -10.19
CA VAL A 258 -24.69 -17.71 -10.79
C VAL A 258 -23.50 -18.27 -10.02
N ILE A 259 -23.63 -19.49 -9.48
CA ILE A 259 -22.50 -20.18 -8.82
C ILE A 259 -21.46 -20.55 -9.89
N PRO A 260 -20.14 -20.45 -9.62
CA PRO A 260 -19.11 -20.80 -10.59
C PRO A 260 -19.21 -22.25 -11.08
N GLU A 261 -19.01 -22.47 -12.38
CA GLU A 261 -19.06 -23.79 -13.02
C GLU A 261 -18.00 -24.77 -12.51
N GLY A 262 -16.92 -24.28 -11.88
CA GLY A 262 -15.91 -25.10 -11.22
C GLY A 262 -16.33 -25.74 -9.89
N ASN A 263 -17.55 -25.47 -9.40
CA ASN A 263 -18.05 -26.07 -8.15
C ASN A 263 -18.78 -27.40 -8.39
N GLU A 264 -18.00 -28.45 -8.67
CA GLU A 264 -18.49 -29.83 -8.87
C GLU A 264 -19.21 -30.44 -7.64
N LEU A 265 -19.08 -29.82 -6.45
CA LEU A 265 -19.75 -30.29 -5.23
C LEU A 265 -21.24 -29.92 -5.18
N VAL A 266 -21.64 -28.87 -5.89
CA VAL A 266 -23.01 -28.31 -5.88
C VAL A 266 -23.66 -28.33 -7.26
N GLN A 267 -22.87 -28.15 -8.32
CA GLN A 267 -23.36 -28.24 -9.69
C GLN A 267 -23.23 -29.65 -10.25
N ASN A 268 -24.37 -30.32 -10.41
CA ASN A 268 -24.46 -31.49 -11.29
C ASN A 268 -24.54 -30.99 -12.74
N SER A 269 -23.94 -31.70 -13.71
CA SER A 269 -23.76 -31.27 -15.12
C SER A 269 -25.06 -31.00 -15.91
N THR A 270 -26.23 -31.14 -15.27
CA THR A 270 -27.56 -30.91 -15.85
C THR A 270 -28.35 -29.77 -15.18
N HIS A 271 -27.90 -29.25 -14.02
CA HIS A 271 -28.62 -28.22 -13.27
C HIS A 271 -27.65 -27.18 -12.68
N HIS A 272 -27.59 -26.00 -13.30
CA HIS A 272 -26.97 -24.83 -12.70
C HIS A 272 -27.81 -24.38 -11.50
N VAL A 273 -27.17 -24.29 -10.32
CA VAL A 273 -27.78 -23.76 -9.10
C VAL A 273 -27.43 -22.28 -8.99
N ASN A 274 -28.44 -21.41 -8.91
CA ASN A 274 -28.26 -19.99 -8.62
C ASN A 274 -28.29 -19.78 -7.11
N GLY A 275 -27.35 -19.00 -6.59
CA GLY A 275 -27.46 -18.41 -5.26
C GLY A 275 -28.35 -17.17 -5.28
N SER A 276 -29.03 -16.86 -4.18
CA SER A 276 -29.79 -15.61 -4.04
C SER A 276 -29.06 -14.62 -3.14
N TYR A 277 -28.72 -13.45 -3.69
CA TYR A 277 -28.34 -12.29 -2.90
C TYR A 277 -29.63 -11.59 -2.44
N THR A 278 -29.82 -11.47 -1.12
CA THR A 278 -31.05 -10.89 -0.51
C THR A 278 -30.92 -9.42 -0.12
N GLY A 279 -29.75 -8.79 -0.35
CA GLY A 279 -29.45 -7.46 0.18
C GLY A 279 -29.33 -7.43 1.70
N LEU A 280 -29.50 -6.25 2.30
CA LEU A 280 -29.44 -6.04 3.76
C LEU A 280 -30.73 -6.55 4.45
N LEU A 281 -30.83 -7.86 4.64
CA LEU A 281 -31.95 -8.53 5.29
C LEU A 281 -31.56 -9.08 6.67
N ALA A 282 -32.32 -8.71 7.71
CA ALA A 282 -32.02 -9.09 9.09
C ALA A 282 -32.11 -10.61 9.36
N THR A 283 -32.95 -11.34 8.62
CA THR A 283 -33.03 -12.81 8.74
C THR A 283 -31.76 -13.46 8.20
N THR A 284 -31.31 -13.07 7.00
CA THR A 284 -30.05 -13.54 6.41
C THR A 284 -28.86 -13.22 7.30
N LEU A 285 -28.84 -12.05 7.96
CA LEU A 285 -27.82 -11.71 8.95
C LEU A 285 -27.83 -12.67 10.16
N GLN A 286 -29.01 -13.04 10.65
CA GLN A 286 -29.16 -13.97 11.76
C GLN A 286 -28.73 -15.41 11.38
N ASP A 287 -29.01 -15.82 10.15
CA ASP A 287 -28.60 -17.13 9.62
C ASP A 287 -27.07 -17.22 9.45
N ASN A 288 -26.41 -16.12 9.02
CA ASN A 288 -24.95 -16.04 8.83
C ASN A 288 -24.16 -15.66 10.11
N LEU A 289 -24.81 -15.64 11.28
CA LEU A 289 -24.19 -15.16 12.52
C LEU A 289 -23.22 -16.19 13.14
N TYR A 290 -23.47 -17.47 12.90
CA TYR A 290 -22.73 -18.62 13.44
C TYR A 290 -21.87 -19.30 12.36
N PRO A 291 -20.79 -20.00 12.74
CA PRO A 291 -19.96 -20.74 11.79
C PRO A 291 -20.67 -21.97 11.23
N ASP A 292 -20.61 -22.14 9.91
CA ASP A 292 -20.90 -23.39 9.23
C ASP A 292 -19.73 -23.72 8.29
N TYR A 293 -18.85 -24.62 8.73
CA TYR A 293 -17.62 -24.94 8.02
C TYR A 293 -17.89 -25.97 6.91
N GLY A 294 -17.94 -25.50 5.67
CA GLY A 294 -18.16 -26.33 4.50
C GLY A 294 -16.92 -27.09 4.02
N SER A 295 -17.07 -27.74 2.87
CA SER A 295 -15.95 -28.32 2.10
C SER A 295 -15.58 -27.38 0.95
N ASP A 296 -14.28 -27.11 0.76
CA ASP A 296 -13.81 -26.24 -0.31
C ASP A 296 -13.69 -27.00 -1.65
N TYR A 297 -14.43 -26.55 -2.66
CA TYR A 297 -14.39 -27.09 -4.02
C TYR A 297 -13.05 -26.83 -4.72
N THR A 298 -12.34 -25.75 -4.35
CA THR A 298 -11.00 -25.43 -4.89
C THR A 298 -9.93 -26.42 -4.42
N SER A 299 -10.14 -27.03 -3.25
CA SER A 299 -9.20 -27.95 -2.58
C SER A 299 -9.70 -29.40 -2.62
N ASN A 300 -10.31 -29.82 -3.74
CA ASN A 300 -10.84 -31.19 -3.96
C ASN A 300 -11.80 -31.67 -2.85
N GLY A 301 -12.64 -30.79 -2.32
CA GLY A 301 -13.60 -31.12 -1.25
C GLY A 301 -12.99 -31.26 0.14
N SER A 302 -11.78 -30.74 0.36
CA SER A 302 -11.16 -30.73 1.69
C SER A 302 -12.02 -29.95 2.71
N PRO A 303 -12.19 -30.45 3.94
CA PRO A 303 -12.96 -29.77 4.96
C PRO A 303 -12.26 -28.47 5.38
N VAL A 304 -13.03 -27.38 5.45
CA VAL A 304 -12.54 -26.10 5.94
C VAL A 304 -12.53 -26.12 7.48
N PHE A 305 -11.50 -25.55 8.10
CA PHE A 305 -11.43 -25.40 9.55
C PHE A 305 -11.11 -23.95 9.93
N PHE A 306 -11.36 -23.59 11.19
CA PHE A 306 -11.00 -22.29 11.77
C PHE A 306 -9.56 -21.88 11.43
N SER A 307 -8.59 -22.80 11.51
CA SER A 307 -7.17 -22.56 11.20
C SER A 307 -6.93 -22.23 9.72
N THR A 308 -7.66 -22.85 8.80
CA THR A 308 -7.59 -22.59 7.36
C THR A 308 -8.12 -21.20 7.05
N VAL A 309 -9.31 -20.85 7.57
CA VAL A 309 -9.90 -19.51 7.39
C VAL A 309 -9.01 -18.43 8.00
N PHE A 310 -8.52 -18.65 9.22
CA PHE A 310 -7.60 -17.73 9.89
C PHE A 310 -6.28 -17.57 9.11
N GLY A 311 -5.75 -18.63 8.50
CA GLY A 311 -4.54 -18.55 7.66
C GLY A 311 -4.73 -17.66 6.42
N VAL A 312 -5.87 -17.81 5.73
CA VAL A 312 -6.23 -16.97 4.58
C VAL A 312 -6.44 -15.51 5.00
N LEU A 313 -7.17 -15.28 6.10
CA LEU A 313 -7.38 -13.94 6.67
C LEU A 313 -6.06 -13.28 7.08
N PHE A 314 -5.20 -14.01 7.81
CA PHE A 314 -3.94 -13.49 8.33
C PHE A 314 -2.99 -13.12 7.20
N SER A 315 -2.92 -13.93 6.13
CA SER A 315 -2.16 -13.57 4.93
C SER A 315 -2.61 -12.23 4.32
N GLY A 316 -3.91 -11.93 4.37
CA GLY A 316 -4.47 -10.67 3.87
C GLY A 316 -4.01 -9.44 4.64
N VAL A 317 -3.95 -9.51 5.97
CA VAL A 317 -3.63 -8.37 6.85
C VAL A 317 -2.13 -8.19 7.15
N THR A 318 -1.25 -8.95 6.50
CA THR A 318 0.21 -8.79 6.62
C THR A 318 0.72 -7.55 5.86
N GLY A 319 2.04 -7.33 5.78
CA GLY A 319 2.62 -6.22 5.00
C GLY A 319 2.97 -4.93 5.75
N ILE A 320 2.78 -4.88 7.08
CA ILE A 320 3.07 -3.70 7.94
C ILE A 320 4.49 -3.11 7.82
N MET A 321 5.47 -3.88 7.34
CA MET A 321 6.86 -3.43 7.16
C MET A 321 7.10 -2.64 5.86
N ALA A 322 6.14 -2.57 4.93
CA ALA A 322 6.30 -1.86 3.67
C ALA A 322 6.70 -0.38 3.83
N GLY A 323 6.19 0.30 4.86
CA GLY A 323 6.56 1.68 5.18
C GLY A 323 7.94 1.84 5.83
N ALA A 324 8.43 0.81 6.52
CA ALA A 324 9.79 0.81 7.07
C ALA A 324 10.84 0.56 5.98
N ASN A 325 10.48 -0.16 4.91
CA ASN A 325 11.36 -0.35 3.75
C ASN A 325 11.72 0.96 3.04
N MET A 326 10.89 2.01 3.13
CA MET A 326 11.15 3.33 2.53
C MET A 326 11.90 4.31 3.45
N SER A 327 12.47 3.86 4.57
CA SER A 327 13.04 4.74 5.61
C SER A 327 14.12 5.73 5.14
N GLY A 328 14.85 5.41 4.06
CA GLY A 328 15.83 6.31 3.44
C GLY A 328 15.25 7.51 2.72
N GLU A 329 14.09 7.35 2.09
CA GLU A 329 13.42 8.41 1.31
C GLU A 329 12.58 9.35 2.20
N LEU A 330 12.27 8.93 3.44
CA LEU A 330 11.49 9.71 4.40
C LEU A 330 12.29 10.87 4.98
N LYS A 331 11.67 12.04 5.08
CA LYS A 331 12.22 13.23 5.78
C LYS A 331 12.60 12.93 7.24
N ASP A 332 11.62 12.47 8.02
CA ASP A 332 11.74 12.18 9.46
C ASP A 332 11.31 10.73 9.77
N PRO A 333 12.14 9.71 9.50
CA PRO A 333 11.75 8.30 9.62
C PRO A 333 11.23 7.93 11.02
N ALA A 334 11.93 8.35 12.09
CA ALA A 334 11.59 8.03 13.48
C ALA A 334 10.21 8.57 13.94
N LYS A 335 9.68 9.58 13.25
CA LYS A 335 8.34 10.14 13.51
C LYS A 335 7.30 9.68 12.49
N ASN A 336 7.74 9.47 11.25
CA ASN A 336 6.87 9.10 10.13
C ASN A 336 6.48 7.63 10.16
N ILE A 337 7.39 6.72 10.52
CA ILE A 337 7.11 5.28 10.55
C ILE A 337 6.03 4.96 11.61
N PRO A 338 6.16 5.37 12.89
CA PRO A 338 5.14 5.08 13.88
C PRO A 338 3.75 5.63 13.53
N ARG A 339 3.70 6.89 13.07
CA ARG A 339 2.43 7.56 12.74
C ARG A 339 1.78 6.98 11.48
N GLY A 340 2.57 6.70 10.44
CA GLY A 340 2.07 6.16 9.17
C GLY A 340 1.60 4.72 9.31
N THR A 341 2.38 3.85 9.95
CA THR A 341 2.02 2.44 10.12
C THR A 341 0.81 2.28 11.06
N LEU A 342 0.76 2.99 12.20
CA LEU A 342 -0.37 2.87 13.12
C LEU A 342 -1.68 3.40 12.52
N SER A 343 -1.64 4.50 11.77
CA SER A 343 -2.83 5.02 11.07
C SER A 343 -3.27 4.13 9.91
N ALA A 344 -2.33 3.50 9.19
CA ALA A 344 -2.65 2.53 8.15
C ALA A 344 -3.35 1.28 8.72
N VAL A 345 -2.81 0.69 9.80
CA VAL A 345 -3.43 -0.45 10.49
C VAL A 345 -4.84 -0.12 11.01
N GLY A 346 -5.03 1.07 11.59
CA GLY A 346 -6.37 1.51 12.03
C GLY A 346 -7.34 1.69 10.85
N PHE A 347 -6.87 2.24 9.74
CA PHE A 347 -7.69 2.41 8.53
C PHE A 347 -8.09 1.06 7.91
N THR A 348 -7.13 0.14 7.74
CA THR A 348 -7.41 -1.19 7.17
C THR A 348 -8.34 -1.99 8.08
N MET A 349 -8.14 -1.93 9.41
CA MET A 349 -9.02 -2.58 10.38
C MET A 349 -10.48 -2.15 10.20
N VAL A 350 -10.75 -0.84 10.08
CA VAL A 350 -12.10 -0.33 9.84
C VAL A 350 -12.64 -0.81 8.49
N CYS A 351 -11.84 -0.76 7.41
CA CYS A 351 -12.28 -1.24 6.10
C CYS A 351 -12.63 -2.73 6.11
N TYR A 352 -11.82 -3.59 6.74
CA TYR A 352 -12.11 -5.03 6.83
C TYR A 352 -13.37 -5.32 7.65
N ILE A 353 -13.58 -4.61 8.77
CA ILE A 353 -14.79 -4.75 9.60
C ILE A 353 -16.05 -4.27 8.86
N VAL A 354 -15.96 -3.21 8.05
CA VAL A 354 -17.10 -2.68 7.28
C VAL A 354 -17.47 -3.56 6.08
N LEU A 355 -16.54 -4.40 5.60
CA LEU A 355 -16.77 -5.35 4.51
C LEU A 355 -17.24 -6.74 4.96
N SER A 356 -17.19 -7.02 6.27
CA SER A 356 -17.55 -8.32 6.85
C SER A 356 -18.98 -8.32 7.36
#